data_AF-A0A2E0WQC9-F1
#
_entry.id   AF-A0A2E0WQC9-F1
#
_cell.length_a   1.000
_cell.length_b   1.000
_cell.length_c   1.000
_cell.angle_alpha   90.00
_cell.angle_beta   90.00
_cell.angle_gamma   90.00
#
_symmetry.space_group_name_H-M   'P 1'
#
loop_
_entity.id
_entity.type
_entity.pdbx_description
1 polymer ?
#
loop_
_entity_poly.entity_id
_entity_poly.type
_entity_poly.pdbx_seq_one_letter_code
_entity_poly.pdbx_strand_id
1 'polypeptide(L)'
;MQIAELEAEFELAPDLIYLNHAAVSPWPRRTAAAVKRFAEENLHEGSRHFLQWQQTEQRLRERLQRLIGARGSDEIALLKNTSEGLSFIAAGLDWQAGDNVVISNQEFPSN
;
A
#
# COMPACT_ATOMS: atom_id res chain seq x y z
N MET A 1 1.08 -18.72 13.19
CA MET A 1 1.09 -17.45 13.95
C MET A 1 -0.11 -17.47 14.85
N GLN A 2 0.10 -17.30 16.15
CA GLN A 2 -0.97 -17.33 17.15
C GLN A 2 -1.62 -15.94 17.23
N ILE A 3 -2.92 -15.86 17.55
CA ILE A 3 -3.66 -14.59 17.63
C ILE A 3 -3.02 -13.64 18.65
N ALA A 4 -2.55 -14.16 19.78
CA ALA A 4 -1.85 -13.38 20.81
C ALA A 4 -0.57 -12.70 20.30
N GLU A 5 0.14 -13.30 19.33
CA GLU A 5 1.33 -12.69 18.71
C GLU A 5 0.95 -11.51 17.79
N LEU A 6 -0.25 -11.54 17.20
CA LEU A 6 -0.77 -10.45 16.38
C LEU A 6 -1.27 -9.29 17.21
N GLU A 7 -1.94 -9.56 18.34
CA GLU A 7 -2.43 -8.52 19.25
C GLU A 7 -1.30 -7.63 19.76
N ALA A 8 -0.14 -8.22 20.07
CA ALA A 8 1.06 -7.49 20.49
C ALA A 8 1.65 -6.55 19.42
N GLU A 9 1.22 -6.64 18.15
CA GLU A 9 1.61 -5.67 17.12
C GLU A 9 0.72 -4.42 17.09
N PHE A 10 -0.45 -4.42 17.75
CA PHE A 10 -1.39 -3.30 17.71
C PHE A 10 -1.52 -2.67 19.10
N GLU A 11 -0.62 -1.73 19.40
CA GLU A 11 -0.53 -1.01 20.67
C GLU A 11 -1.52 0.17 20.74
N LEU A 12 -2.82 -0.12 20.59
CA LEU A 12 -3.88 0.89 20.77
C LEU A 12 -4.04 1.25 22.25
N ALA A 13 -4.63 2.43 22.51
CA ALA A 13 -4.94 2.84 23.88
C ALA A 13 -5.86 1.79 24.57
N PRO A 14 -5.62 1.44 25.84
CA PRO A 14 -6.30 0.33 26.52
C PRO A 14 -7.82 0.53 26.66
N ASP A 15 -8.29 1.78 26.58
CA ASP A 15 -9.69 2.19 26.64
C ASP A 15 -10.34 2.37 25.25
N LEU A 16 -9.60 2.14 24.16
CA LEU A 16 -10.09 2.29 22.79
C LEU A 16 -10.61 0.98 22.21
N ILE A 17 -11.92 0.92 21.94
CA ILE A 17 -12.54 -0.15 21.14
C ILE A 17 -12.56 0.29 19.67
N TYR A 18 -11.63 -0.24 18.87
CA TYR A 18 -11.47 0.15 17.48
C TYR A 18 -12.27 -0.75 16.52
N LEU A 19 -13.39 -0.25 16.00
CA LEU A 19 -14.26 -0.97 15.06
C LEU A 19 -14.29 -0.36 13.65
N ASN A 20 -13.29 0.47 13.30
CA ASN A 20 -13.25 1.22 12.03
C ASN A 20 -12.22 0.67 11.01
N HIS A 21 -11.88 -0.62 11.11
CA HIS A 21 -10.84 -1.26 10.28
C HIS A 21 -11.10 -1.18 8.77
N ALA A 22 -12.37 -1.13 8.36
CA ALA A 22 -12.77 -1.04 6.95
C ALA A 22 -12.47 0.33 6.33
N ALA A 23 -12.45 1.41 7.11
CA ALA A 23 -12.11 2.74 6.61
C ALA A 23 -10.59 2.97 6.62
N VAL A 24 -9.97 2.86 7.80
CA VAL A 24 -8.52 2.96 7.97
C VAL A 24 -8.14 1.98 9.07
N SER A 25 -7.09 1.18 8.89
CA SER A 25 -6.62 0.29 9.95
C SER A 25 -5.44 0.90 10.70
N PRO A 26 -5.31 0.65 12.02
CA PRO A 26 -4.12 1.03 12.76
C PRO A 26 -2.90 0.30 12.19
N TRP A 27 -1.73 0.92 12.31
CA TRP A 27 -0.50 0.31 11.84
C TRP A 27 0.02 -0.71 12.86
N PRO A 28 0.48 -1.89 12.41
CA PRO A 28 1.32 -2.75 13.21
C PRO A 28 2.58 -2.01 13.69
N ARG A 29 3.05 -2.31 14.89
CA ARG A 29 4.28 -1.76 15.51
C ARG A 29 5.48 -1.84 14.57
N ARG A 30 5.65 -2.95 13.84
CA ARG A 30 6.74 -3.11 12.86
C ARG A 30 6.67 -2.10 11.71
N THR A 31 5.47 -1.70 11.28
CA THR A 31 5.27 -0.70 10.22
C THR A 31 5.66 0.68 10.72
N ALA A 32 5.19 1.08 11.90
CA ALA A 32 5.57 2.34 12.53
C ALA A 32 7.09 2.43 12.74
N ALA A 33 7.72 1.36 13.24
CA ALA A 33 9.17 1.29 13.42
C ALA A 33 9.95 1.41 12.10
N ALA A 34 9.44 0.81 11.00
CA ALA A 34 10.08 0.91 9.69
C ALA A 34 10.03 2.33 9.12
N VAL A 35 8.88 3.00 9.21
CA VAL A 35 8.72 4.39 8.73
C VAL A 35 9.57 5.35 9.56
N LYS A 36 9.59 5.20 10.89
CA LYS A 36 10.45 6.00 11.78
C LYS A 36 11.92 5.87 11.40
N ARG A 37 12.40 4.63 11.23
CA ARG A 37 13.80 4.38 10.82
C ARG A 37 14.14 5.01 9.47
N PHE A 38 13.26 4.90 8.48
CA PHE A 38 13.46 5.53 7.18
C PHE A 38 13.55 7.06 7.28
N ALA A 39 12.66 7.68 8.07
CA ALA A 39 12.68 9.12 8.28
C ALA A 39 13.96 9.58 9.01
N GLU A 40 14.38 8.85 10.04
CA GLU A 40 15.63 9.11 10.78
C GLU A 40 16.86 8.95 9.87
N GLU A 41 16.91 7.91 9.05
CA GLU A 41 18.00 7.67 8.11
C GLU A 41 18.11 8.82 7.08
N ASN A 42 16.99 9.19 6.44
CA ASN A 42 16.99 10.27 5.45
C ASN A 42 17.33 11.64 6.07
N LEU A 43 16.96 11.87 7.33
CA LEU A 43 17.32 13.10 8.05
C LEU A 43 18.84 13.23 8.26
N HIS A 44 19.51 12.14 8.62
CA HIS A 44 20.94 12.17 8.99
C HIS A 44 21.88 11.90 7.81
N GLU A 45 21.48 11.04 6.88
CA GLU A 45 22.33 10.57 5.78
C GLU A 45 21.91 11.15 4.41
N GLY A 46 20.80 11.88 4.34
CA GLY A 46 20.24 12.33 3.07
C GLY A 46 19.99 11.16 2.12
N SER A 47 20.25 11.35 0.82
CA SER A 47 20.05 10.31 -0.20
C SER A 47 21.16 9.25 -0.27
N ARG A 48 22.10 9.21 0.69
CA ARG A 48 23.24 8.29 0.66
C ARG A 48 22.85 6.82 0.52
N HIS A 49 21.72 6.43 1.08
CA HIS A 49 21.21 5.05 1.09
C HIS A 49 20.15 4.77 0.03
N PHE A 50 20.07 5.61 -1.01
CA PHE A 50 19.06 5.49 -2.06
C PHE A 50 19.00 4.10 -2.73
N LEU A 51 20.15 3.48 -3.02
CA LEU A 51 20.17 2.13 -3.63
C LEU A 51 19.59 1.05 -2.70
N GLN A 52 19.81 1.17 -1.39
CA GLN A 52 19.22 0.27 -0.40
C GLN A 52 17.69 0.48 -0.30
N TRP A 53 17.21 1.71 -0.46
CA TRP A 53 15.78 2.01 -0.51
C TRP A 53 15.13 1.43 -1.77
N GLN A 54 15.79 1.53 -2.93
CA GLN A 54 15.33 0.88 -4.16
C GLN A 54 15.24 -0.65 -4.00
N GLN A 55 16.20 -1.29 -3.33
CA GLN A 55 16.10 -2.72 -3.02
C GLN A 55 14.91 -3.04 -2.11
N THR A 56 14.53 -2.13 -1.22
CA THR A 56 13.33 -2.29 -0.37
C THR A 56 12.06 -2.25 -1.21
N GLU A 57 11.99 -1.34 -2.17
CA GLU A 57 10.90 -1.26 -3.14
C GLU A 57 10.81 -2.53 -4.01
N GLN A 58 11.93 -3.03 -4.52
CA GLN A 58 11.96 -4.27 -5.30
C GLN A 58 11.46 -5.47 -4.50
N ARG A 59 11.91 -5.63 -3.24
CA ARG A 59 11.40 -6.68 -2.35
C ARG A 59 9.91 -6.53 -2.06
N LEU A 60 9.39 -5.30 -2.01
CA LEU A 60 7.95 -5.06 -1.87
C LEU A 60 7.20 -5.57 -3.10
N ARG A 61 7.66 -5.25 -4.33
CA ARG A 61 7.05 -5.74 -5.57
C ARG A 61 7.04 -7.27 -5.65
N GLU A 62 8.13 -7.95 -5.29
CA GLU A 62 8.20 -9.43 -5.24
C GLU A 62 7.27 -10.06 -4.18
N ARG A 63 7.04 -9.37 -3.07
CA ARG A 63 6.08 -9.81 -2.04
C ARG A 63 4.64 -9.64 -2.52
N LEU A 64 4.33 -8.49 -3.14
CA LEU A 64 3.01 -8.22 -3.71
C LEU A 64 2.70 -9.17 -4.87
N GLN A 65 3.66 -9.44 -5.74
CA GLN A 65 3.55 -10.44 -6.80
C GLN A 65 3.08 -11.79 -6.24
N ARG A 66 3.72 -12.29 -5.18
CA ARG A 66 3.33 -13.55 -4.52
C ARG A 66 1.97 -13.46 -3.84
N LEU A 67 1.63 -12.31 -3.26
CA LEU A 67 0.35 -12.10 -2.57
C LEU A 67 -0.84 -12.18 -3.53
N ILE A 68 -0.73 -11.56 -4.71
CA ILE A 68 -1.83 -11.48 -5.68
C ILE A 68 -1.72 -12.49 -6.83
N GLY A 69 -0.64 -13.27 -6.89
CA GLY A 69 -0.40 -14.26 -7.94
C GLY A 69 -0.02 -13.68 -9.31
N ALA A 70 0.66 -12.53 -9.35
CA ALA A 70 1.14 -11.94 -10.61
C ALA A 70 2.29 -12.74 -11.23
N ARG A 71 2.48 -12.66 -12.55
CA ARG A 71 3.48 -13.44 -13.29
C ARG A 71 4.90 -12.93 -13.02
N GLY A 72 5.05 -11.63 -12.79
CA GLY A 72 6.33 -10.99 -12.51
C GLY A 72 6.19 -9.78 -11.59
N SER A 73 7.28 -9.38 -10.93
CA SER A 73 7.31 -8.18 -10.08
C SER A 73 7.21 -6.88 -10.88
N ASP A 74 7.53 -6.93 -12.17
CA ASP A 74 7.41 -5.86 -13.16
C ASP A 74 5.96 -5.55 -13.56
N GLU A 75 5.01 -6.44 -13.28
CA GLU A 75 3.57 -6.19 -13.46
C GLU A 75 2.96 -5.40 -12.28
N ILE A 76 3.72 -5.18 -11.21
CA ILE A 76 3.26 -4.44 -10.03
C ILE A 76 3.61 -2.97 -10.24
N ALA A 77 2.64 -2.07 -10.16
CA ALA A 77 2.86 -0.63 -10.01
C ALA A 77 2.61 -0.21 -8.55
N LEU A 78 3.43 0.69 -8.01
CA LEU A 78 3.27 1.23 -6.66
C LEU A 78 2.71 2.64 -6.76
N LEU A 79 1.52 2.85 -6.18
CA LEU A 79 0.79 4.12 -6.19
C LEU A 79 0.39 4.47 -4.75
N LYS A 80 -0.04 5.71 -4.51
CA LYS A 80 -0.28 6.22 -3.15
C LYS A 80 -1.56 5.64 -2.54
N ASN A 81 -2.58 5.37 -3.35
CA ASN A 81 -3.87 4.86 -2.92
C ASN A 81 -4.69 4.31 -4.09
N THR A 82 -5.83 3.69 -3.78
CA THR A 82 -6.75 3.09 -4.77
C THR A 82 -7.30 4.12 -5.77
N SER A 83 -7.70 5.30 -5.32
CA SER A 83 -8.27 6.34 -6.18
C SER A 83 -7.28 6.82 -7.24
N GLU A 84 -6.01 7.03 -6.85
CA GLU A 84 -4.94 7.35 -7.80
C GLU A 84 -4.72 6.20 -8.78
N GLY A 85 -4.79 4.95 -8.33
CA GLY A 85 -4.71 3.77 -9.22
C GLY A 85 -5.78 3.76 -10.30
N LEU A 86 -7.03 3.96 -9.92
CA LEU A 86 -8.16 3.96 -10.85
C LEU A 86 -8.09 5.13 -11.84
N SER A 87 -7.76 6.33 -11.33
CA SER A 87 -7.56 7.51 -12.18
C SER A 87 -6.36 7.36 -13.13
N PHE A 88 -5.27 6.73 -12.68
CA PHE A 88 -4.09 6.47 -13.50
C PHE A 88 -4.41 5.53 -14.67
N ILE A 89 -5.18 4.47 -14.43
CA ILE A 89 -5.64 3.57 -15.49
C ILE A 89 -6.56 4.32 -16.46
N ALA A 90 -7.58 5.01 -15.95
CA ALA A 90 -8.54 5.72 -16.79
C ALA A 90 -7.86 6.79 -17.68
N ALA A 91 -6.88 7.52 -17.15
CA ALA A 91 -6.13 8.51 -17.91
C ALA A 91 -5.07 7.91 -18.85
N GLY A 92 -4.68 6.65 -18.66
CA GLY A 92 -3.66 5.97 -19.44
C GLY A 92 -4.18 5.21 -20.67
N LEU A 93 -5.51 5.09 -20.83
CA LEU A 93 -6.14 4.46 -21.98
C LEU A 93 -6.31 5.45 -23.14
N ASP A 94 -6.09 4.99 -24.37
CA ASP A 94 -6.25 5.77 -25.60
C ASP A 94 -7.72 5.77 -26.07
N TRP A 95 -8.58 6.44 -25.30
CA TRP A 95 -10.02 6.50 -25.56
C TRP A 95 -10.37 7.06 -26.93
N GLN A 96 -11.25 6.37 -27.63
CA GLN A 96 -11.81 6.82 -28.90
C GLN A 96 -13.28 7.19 -28.73
N ALA A 97 -13.76 8.08 -29.60
CA ALA A 97 -15.18 8.40 -29.64
C ALA A 97 -16.01 7.14 -29.94
N GLY A 98 -16.96 6.83 -29.07
CA GLY A 98 -17.78 5.62 -29.17
C GLY A 98 -17.38 4.49 -28.22
N ASP A 99 -16.25 4.60 -27.52
CA ASP A 99 -15.89 3.67 -26.44
C ASP A 99 -16.89 3.76 -25.28
N ASN A 100 -17.06 2.64 -24.58
CA ASN A 100 -18.01 2.53 -23.47
C ASN A 100 -17.30 2.03 -22.21
N VAL A 101 -17.69 2.60 -21.07
CA VAL A 101 -17.27 2.15 -19.74
C VAL A 101 -18.49 1.55 -19.04
N VAL A 102 -18.35 0.31 -18.56
CA VAL A 102 -19.40 -0.41 -17.85
C VAL A 102 -18.93 -0.63 -16.41
N ILE A 103 -19.69 -0.11 -15.45
CA ILE A 103 -19.41 -0.25 -14.01
C ILE A 103 -20.65 -0.78 -13.28
N SER A 104 -20.44 -1.33 -12.09
CA SER A 104 -21.54 -1.71 -11.20
C SER A 104 -22.19 -0.48 -10.57
N ASN A 105 -23.48 -0.58 -10.21
CA ASN A 105 -24.16 0.47 -9.43
C ASN A 105 -23.88 0.38 -7.92
N GLN A 106 -23.01 -0.55 -7.50
CA GLN A 106 -22.57 -0.74 -6.11
C GLN A 106 -21.11 -0.33 -5.89
N GLU A 107 -20.48 0.31 -6.87
CA GLU A 107 -19.08 0.70 -6.76
C GLU A 107 -18.87 1.79 -5.69
N PHE A 108 -17.66 1.79 -5.11
CA PHE A 108 -17.21 2.89 -4.27
C PHE A 108 -16.92 4.12 -5.14
N PRO A 109 -17.16 5.37 -4.68
CA PRO A 109 -17.06 6.57 -5.53
C PRO A 109 -15.75 6.81 -6.29
N SER A 110 -14.67 6.13 -5.94
CA SER A 110 -13.39 6.24 -6.64
C SER A 110 -13.28 5.34 -7.90
N ASN A 111 -14.18 4.36 -8.05
CA ASN A 111 -14.25 3.41 -9.17
C ASN A 111 -15.41 3.79 -10.10
#